data_AF-A0A1V5JSR0-F1
#
_entry.id   AF-A0A1V5JSR0-F1
#
_cell.length_a   1.000
_cell.length_b   1.000
_cell.length_c   1.000
_cell.angle_alpha   90.00
_cell.angle_beta   90.00
_cell.angle_gamma   90.00
#
_symmetry.space_group_name_H-M   'P 1'
#
loop_
_entity.id
_entity.type
_entity.pdbx_description
1 polymer ?
#
loop_
_entity_poly.entity_id
_entity_poly.type
_entity_poly.pdbx_seq_one_letter_code
_entity_poly.pdbx_strand_id
1 'polypeptide(L)'
;MNSDQGESRIRLALEAIAELSAGLSANQATQAEMDQTLASLWQAIEATSQHVATVRAIGFKMQLIALNSRIKAAHLGEEGRVLESISGAIYAISLAARDQTERLAGSIASLELEPAASSEIPRTELDLETTSRRLLTIEAELEPALETIRAKSAGFGEGFERIRDLLQLAAAMPPAITAERDALKALLDGLEAPVGSADLSELSERYTMQSERAVHAQQDAQPSAAAFDDELGLNVELF
;
A
#
# COMPACT_ATOMS: atom_id res chain seq x y z
N MET A 1 16.95 -13.58 -12.39
CA MET A 1 15.86 -14.05 -11.50
C MET A 1 15.99 -13.27 -10.20
N ASN A 2 15.06 -12.36 -9.86
CA ASN A 2 14.70 -12.00 -8.46
C ASN A 2 13.85 -10.72 -8.31
N SER A 3 13.77 -9.81 -9.29
CA SER A 3 12.91 -8.59 -9.16
C SER A 3 11.43 -8.90 -9.35
N ASP A 4 11.08 -9.58 -10.43
CA ASP A 4 9.70 -9.90 -10.83
C ASP A 4 8.98 -10.83 -9.82
N GLN A 5 9.74 -11.72 -9.19
CA GLN A 5 9.25 -12.64 -8.16
C GLN A 5 9.00 -11.92 -6.81
N GLY A 6 9.73 -10.84 -6.53
CA GLY A 6 9.52 -10.00 -5.35
C GLY A 6 8.26 -9.14 -5.50
N GLU A 7 8.09 -8.50 -6.66
CA GLU A 7 6.90 -7.69 -6.95
C GLU A 7 5.61 -8.52 -6.94
N SER A 8 5.65 -9.73 -7.52
CA SER A 8 4.52 -10.64 -7.50
C SER A 8 4.08 -11.02 -6.07
N ARG A 9 5.04 -11.31 -5.17
CA ARG A 9 4.75 -11.65 -3.77
C ARG A 9 4.20 -10.48 -2.96
N ILE A 10 4.69 -9.26 -3.22
CA ILE A 10 4.22 -8.07 -2.51
C ILE A 10 2.83 -7.68 -2.98
N ARG A 11 2.53 -7.80 -4.28
CA ARG A 11 1.18 -7.60 -4.80
C ARG A 11 0.18 -8.59 -4.19
N LEU A 12 0.56 -9.87 -4.08
CA LEU A 12 -0.26 -10.87 -3.39
C LEU A 12 -0.47 -10.54 -1.90
N ALA A 13 0.54 -9.98 -1.23
CA ALA A 13 0.42 -9.57 0.17
C ALA A 13 -0.53 -8.36 0.34
N LEU A 14 -0.47 -7.37 -0.56
CA LEU A 14 -1.38 -6.23 -0.57
C LEU A 14 -2.83 -6.66 -0.81
N GLU A 15 -3.04 -7.54 -1.79
CA GLU A 15 -4.37 -8.10 -2.09
C GLU A 15 -4.94 -8.87 -0.88
N ALA A 16 -4.11 -9.68 -0.21
CA ALA A 16 -4.52 -10.39 1.01
C ALA A 16 -4.82 -9.44 2.19
N ILE A 17 -4.07 -8.34 2.35
CA ILE A 17 -4.33 -7.31 3.38
C ILE A 17 -5.65 -6.58 3.09
N ALA A 18 -5.91 -6.24 1.83
CA ALA A 18 -7.16 -5.60 1.41
C ALA A 18 -8.37 -6.52 1.65
N GLU A 19 -8.27 -7.81 1.28
CA GLU A 19 -9.30 -8.80 1.57
C GLU A 19 -9.55 -8.97 3.08
N LEU A 20 -8.49 -9.04 3.88
CA LEU A 20 -8.59 -9.15 5.34
C LEU A 20 -9.25 -7.91 5.96
N SER A 21 -8.88 -6.72 5.49
CA SER A 21 -9.48 -5.44 5.92
C SER A 21 -10.96 -5.39 5.61
N ALA A 22 -11.35 -5.74 4.38
CA ALA A 22 -12.75 -5.82 3.96
C ALA A 22 -13.54 -6.84 4.79
N GLY A 23 -12.97 -8.02 5.06
CA GLY A 23 -13.57 -9.03 5.93
C GLY A 23 -13.76 -8.55 7.37
N LEU A 24 -12.78 -7.82 7.91
CA LEU A 24 -12.86 -7.24 9.25
C LEU A 24 -13.98 -6.19 9.34
N SER A 25 -14.08 -5.29 8.36
CA SER A 25 -15.13 -4.28 8.30
C SER A 25 -16.53 -4.90 8.15
N ALA A 26 -16.66 -5.96 7.35
CA ALA A 26 -17.91 -6.71 7.26
C ALA A 26 -18.30 -7.35 8.62
N ASN A 27 -17.32 -7.93 9.32
CA ASN A 27 -17.55 -8.49 10.64
C ASN A 27 -17.96 -7.43 11.67
N GLN A 28 -17.33 -6.24 11.64
CA GLN A 28 -17.73 -5.11 12.48
C GLN A 28 -19.18 -4.67 12.20
N ALA A 29 -19.58 -4.62 10.93
CA ALA A 29 -20.97 -4.30 10.58
C ALA A 29 -21.94 -5.35 11.11
N THR A 30 -21.64 -6.65 10.95
CA THR A 30 -22.46 -7.74 11.51
C THR A 30 -22.55 -7.67 13.03
N GLN A 31 -21.45 -7.35 13.71
CA GLN A 31 -21.44 -7.20 15.16
C GLN A 31 -22.33 -6.03 15.61
N ALA A 32 -22.25 -4.88 14.94
CA ALA A 32 -23.12 -3.74 15.23
C ALA A 32 -24.61 -4.07 15.03
N GLU A 33 -24.95 -4.85 13.99
CA GLU A 33 -26.31 -5.36 13.79
C GLU A 33 -26.76 -6.31 14.91
N MET A 34 -25.86 -7.17 15.40
CA MET A 34 -26.14 -8.05 16.55
C MET A 34 -26.41 -7.24 17.82
N ASP A 35 -25.59 -6.23 18.10
CA ASP A 35 -25.76 -5.37 19.29
C ASP A 35 -27.08 -4.59 19.23
N GLN A 36 -27.44 -4.08 18.05
CA GLN A 36 -28.74 -3.43 17.84
C GLN A 36 -29.91 -4.40 18.04
N THR A 37 -29.77 -5.65 17.56
CA THR A 37 -30.79 -6.69 17.72
C THR A 37 -30.94 -7.06 19.19
N LEU A 38 -29.84 -7.23 19.92
CA LEU A 38 -29.83 -7.49 21.36
C LEU A 38 -30.48 -6.35 22.15
N ALA A 39 -30.14 -5.09 21.83
CA ALA A 39 -30.77 -3.93 22.45
C ALA A 39 -32.30 -3.91 22.23
N SER A 40 -32.73 -4.26 21.02
CA SER A 40 -34.16 -4.35 20.68
C SER A 40 -34.86 -5.49 21.43
N LEU A 41 -34.20 -6.65 21.58
CA LEU A 41 -34.70 -7.77 22.38
C LEU A 41 -34.85 -7.37 23.85
N TRP A 42 -33.87 -6.67 24.42
CA TRP A 42 -33.96 -6.18 25.81
C TRP A 42 -35.13 -5.22 26.02
N GLN A 43 -35.35 -4.29 25.08
CA GLN A 43 -36.52 -3.41 25.13
C GLN A 43 -37.83 -4.18 25.06
N ALA A 44 -37.91 -5.21 24.21
CA ALA A 44 -39.08 -6.07 24.10
C ALA A 44 -39.33 -6.90 25.38
N ILE A 45 -38.27 -7.41 26.01
CA ILE A 45 -38.34 -8.12 27.29
C ILE A 45 -38.86 -7.21 28.39
N GLU A 46 -38.32 -6.00 28.51
CA GLU A 46 -38.78 -4.99 29.49
C GLU A 46 -40.26 -4.64 29.29
N ALA A 47 -40.67 -4.37 28.04
CA ALA A 47 -42.07 -4.10 27.71
C ALA A 47 -42.98 -5.29 28.07
N THR A 48 -42.52 -6.51 27.85
CA THR A 48 -43.26 -7.73 28.21
C THR A 48 -43.38 -7.89 29.73
N SER A 49 -42.32 -7.59 30.49
CA SER A 49 -42.32 -7.57 31.96
C SER A 49 -43.37 -6.58 32.49
N GLN A 50 -43.43 -5.38 31.91
CA GLN A 50 -44.42 -4.37 32.27
C GLN A 50 -45.86 -4.82 31.94
N HIS A 51 -46.08 -5.47 30.80
CA HIS A 51 -47.38 -6.06 30.47
C HIS A 51 -47.79 -7.16 31.47
N VAL A 52 -46.87 -8.04 31.85
CA VAL A 52 -47.10 -9.08 32.87
C VAL A 52 -47.53 -8.46 34.20
N ALA A 53 -46.84 -7.41 34.65
CA ALA A 53 -47.21 -6.67 35.86
C ALA A 53 -48.63 -6.06 35.75
N THR A 54 -48.97 -5.50 34.60
CA THR A 54 -50.30 -4.92 34.33
C THR A 54 -51.39 -5.98 34.38
N VAL A 55 -51.19 -7.12 33.73
CA VAL A 55 -52.15 -8.24 33.74
C VAL A 55 -52.35 -8.78 35.16
N ARG A 56 -51.28 -8.88 35.97
CA ARG A 56 -51.42 -9.26 37.39
C ARG A 56 -52.26 -8.28 38.18
N ALA A 57 -52.06 -6.97 37.97
CA ALA A 57 -52.85 -5.94 38.64
C ALA A 57 -54.34 -6.00 38.26
N ILE A 58 -54.64 -6.27 36.98
CA ILE A 58 -56.01 -6.49 36.51
C ILE A 58 -56.60 -7.76 37.13
N GLY A 59 -55.83 -8.86 37.15
CA GLY A 59 -56.25 -10.13 37.75
C GLY A 59 -56.62 -9.97 39.23
N PHE A 60 -55.82 -9.23 40.00
CA PHE A 60 -56.12 -8.93 41.39
C PHE A 60 -57.41 -8.09 41.56
N LYS A 61 -57.62 -7.08 40.72
CA LYS A 61 -58.87 -6.30 40.72
C LYS A 61 -60.09 -7.16 40.38
N MET A 62 -59.97 -8.08 39.41
CA MET A 62 -61.02 -9.02 39.06
C MET A 62 -61.36 -9.96 40.23
N GLN A 63 -60.36 -10.43 40.98
CA GLN A 63 -60.59 -11.23 42.20
C GLN A 63 -61.40 -10.46 43.24
N LEU A 64 -61.09 -9.19 43.46
CA LEU A 64 -61.84 -8.33 44.39
C LEU A 64 -63.29 -8.11 43.93
N ILE A 65 -63.50 -7.87 42.63
CA ILE A 65 -64.85 -7.72 42.07
C ILE A 65 -65.63 -9.01 42.25
N ALA A 66 -65.06 -10.16 41.87
CA ALA A 66 -65.68 -11.46 42.02
C ALA A 66 -66.04 -11.77 43.47
N LEU A 67 -65.14 -11.45 44.41
CA LEU A 67 -65.37 -11.65 45.85
C LEU A 67 -66.52 -10.78 46.35
N ASN A 68 -66.52 -9.48 46.02
CA ASN A 68 -67.61 -8.57 46.39
C ASN A 68 -68.96 -9.00 45.78
N SER A 69 -68.96 -9.44 44.52
CA SER A 69 -70.14 -9.97 43.84
C SER A 69 -70.67 -11.24 44.50
N ARG A 70 -69.79 -12.16 44.93
CA ARG A 70 -70.17 -13.36 45.69
C ARG A 70 -70.82 -13.02 47.03
N ILE A 71 -70.22 -12.09 47.79
CA ILE A 71 -70.79 -11.63 49.06
C ILE A 71 -72.17 -11.01 48.82
N LYS A 72 -72.32 -10.20 47.76
CA LYS A 72 -73.62 -9.59 47.40
C LYS A 72 -74.65 -10.65 47.01
N ALA A 73 -74.25 -11.65 46.21
CA ALA A 73 -75.10 -12.76 45.80
C ALA A 73 -75.60 -13.57 47.01
N ALA A 74 -74.73 -13.85 47.98
CA ALA A 74 -75.12 -14.53 49.21
C ALA A 74 -76.19 -13.78 50.01
N HIS A 75 -76.12 -12.44 50.06
CA HIS A 75 -77.14 -11.61 50.71
C HIS A 75 -78.47 -11.56 49.96
N LEU A 76 -78.45 -11.78 48.64
CA LEU A 76 -79.64 -11.82 47.78
C LEU A 76 -80.32 -13.20 47.76
N GLY A 77 -79.71 -14.22 48.34
CA GLY A 77 -80.27 -15.58 48.37
C GLY A 77 -80.53 -16.14 46.97
N GLU A 78 -81.78 -16.53 46.68
CA GLU A 78 -82.14 -17.20 45.43
C GLU A 78 -81.98 -16.28 44.19
N GLU A 79 -82.26 -14.99 44.36
CA GLU A 79 -82.12 -13.95 43.33
C GLU A 79 -80.64 -13.71 42.97
N GLY A 80 -79.73 -14.06 43.87
CA GLY A 80 -78.29 -13.91 43.71
C GLY A 80 -77.59 -15.02 42.89
N ARG A 81 -78.25 -16.13 42.56
CA ARG A 81 -77.59 -17.31 41.94
C ARG A 81 -76.87 -17.00 40.61
N VAL A 82 -77.45 -16.15 39.78
CA VAL A 82 -76.83 -15.76 38.49
C VAL A 82 -75.55 -14.96 38.75
N LEU A 83 -75.59 -14.04 39.73
CA LEU A 83 -74.42 -13.25 40.13
C LEU A 83 -73.34 -14.13 40.75
N GLU A 84 -73.71 -15.15 41.52
CA GLU A 84 -72.78 -16.15 42.06
C GLU A 84 -72.08 -16.94 40.97
N SER A 85 -72.81 -17.39 39.94
CA SER A 85 -72.22 -18.11 38.80
C SER A 85 -71.22 -17.23 38.03
N ILE A 86 -71.60 -15.99 37.69
CA ILE A 86 -70.73 -15.05 36.96
C ILE A 86 -69.48 -14.73 37.77
N SER A 87 -69.64 -14.44 39.07
CA SER A 87 -68.49 -14.13 39.93
C SER A 87 -67.56 -15.33 40.12
N GLY A 88 -68.10 -16.56 40.17
CA GLY A 88 -67.30 -17.79 40.13
C GLY A 88 -66.44 -17.91 38.86
N ALA A 89 -67.02 -17.63 37.69
CA ALA A 89 -66.30 -17.65 36.43
C ALA A 89 -65.21 -16.56 36.35
N ILE A 90 -65.51 -15.33 36.78
CA ILE A 90 -64.52 -14.23 36.84
C ILE A 90 -63.36 -14.60 37.77
N TYR A 91 -63.65 -15.19 38.92
CA TYR A 91 -62.62 -15.64 39.86
C TYR A 91 -61.72 -16.72 39.22
N ALA A 92 -62.31 -17.73 38.58
CA ALA A 92 -61.56 -18.79 37.90
C ALA A 92 -60.64 -18.24 36.79
N ILE A 93 -61.15 -17.33 35.96
CA ILE A 93 -60.36 -16.68 34.90
C ILE A 93 -59.20 -15.87 35.49
N SER A 94 -59.46 -15.11 36.56
CA SER A 94 -58.41 -14.31 37.21
C SER A 94 -57.30 -15.16 37.82
N LEU A 95 -57.64 -16.35 38.34
CA LEU A 95 -56.67 -17.30 38.87
C LEU A 95 -55.82 -17.92 37.76
N ALA A 96 -56.45 -18.32 36.64
CA ALA A 96 -55.75 -18.84 35.48
C ALA A 96 -54.80 -17.79 34.86
N ALA A 97 -55.24 -16.54 34.76
CA ALA A 97 -54.39 -15.43 34.29
C ALA A 97 -53.19 -15.21 35.21
N ARG A 98 -53.37 -15.37 36.53
CA ARG A 98 -52.27 -15.29 37.49
C ARG A 98 -51.24 -16.41 37.27
N ASP A 99 -51.68 -17.66 37.13
CA ASP A 99 -50.77 -18.79 36.87
C ASP A 99 -49.96 -18.58 35.58
N GLN A 100 -50.64 -18.17 34.50
CA GLN A 100 -49.97 -17.89 33.22
C GLN A 100 -48.96 -16.74 33.31
N THR A 101 -49.30 -15.65 34.01
CA THR A 101 -48.37 -14.53 34.21
C THR A 101 -47.22 -14.88 35.15
N GLU A 102 -47.40 -15.79 36.10
CA GLU A 102 -46.33 -16.33 36.95
C GLU A 102 -45.34 -17.15 36.13
N ARG A 103 -45.82 -18.03 35.26
CA ARG A 103 -44.98 -18.81 34.33
C ARG A 103 -44.22 -17.91 33.36
N LEU A 104 -44.89 -16.92 32.77
CA LEU A 104 -44.25 -15.99 31.83
C LEU A 104 -43.17 -15.13 32.51
N ALA A 105 -43.39 -14.67 33.74
CA ALA A 105 -42.35 -13.98 34.50
C ALA A 105 -41.16 -14.87 34.83
N GLY A 106 -41.40 -16.16 35.12
CA GLY A 106 -40.32 -17.13 35.30
C GLY A 106 -39.45 -17.27 34.04
N SER A 107 -40.08 -17.34 32.87
CA SER A 107 -39.36 -17.35 31.59
C SER A 107 -38.58 -16.06 31.35
N ILE A 108 -39.14 -14.89 31.64
CA ILE A 108 -38.44 -13.60 31.52
C ILE A 108 -37.22 -13.54 32.45
N ALA A 109 -37.39 -13.94 33.71
CA ALA A 109 -36.29 -13.96 34.69
C ALA A 109 -35.14 -14.90 34.27
N SER A 110 -35.46 -15.99 33.55
CA SER A 110 -34.42 -16.88 33.00
C SER A 110 -33.61 -16.24 31.86
N LEU A 111 -34.20 -15.29 31.12
CA LEU A 111 -33.52 -14.53 30.07
C LEU A 111 -32.65 -13.40 30.66
N GLU A 112 -33.09 -12.78 31.76
CA GLU A 112 -32.35 -11.72 32.46
C GLU A 112 -31.06 -12.19 33.17
N LEU A 113 -30.81 -13.50 33.28
CA LEU A 113 -29.59 -14.06 33.86
C LEU A 113 -28.43 -14.19 32.85
N GLU A 114 -28.67 -14.02 31.55
CA GLU A 114 -27.62 -14.05 30.50
C GLU A 114 -26.92 -12.72 30.12
N PRO A 115 -27.33 -11.50 30.53
CA PRO A 115 -26.64 -10.27 30.11
C PRO A 115 -25.24 -10.12 30.72
N ALA A 116 -24.93 -10.85 31.80
CA ALA A 116 -23.61 -10.80 32.43
C ALA A 116 -22.51 -11.50 31.60
N ALA A 117 -22.86 -12.35 30.63
CA ALA A 117 -21.90 -12.95 29.71
C ALA A 117 -21.53 -12.03 28.53
N SER A 118 -22.35 -11.01 28.23
CA SER A 118 -22.07 -10.04 27.16
C SER A 118 -21.02 -8.99 27.52
N SER A 119 -20.55 -8.91 28.77
CA SER A 119 -19.52 -7.94 29.16
C SER A 119 -18.09 -8.33 28.75
N GLU A 120 -17.88 -9.46 28.08
CA GLU A 120 -16.58 -9.82 27.49
C GLU A 120 -16.37 -9.33 26.04
N ILE A 121 -17.43 -8.80 25.40
CA ILE A 121 -17.39 -8.23 24.05
C ILE A 121 -16.54 -6.92 23.91
N PRO A 122 -16.36 -6.04 24.91
CA PRO A 122 -15.68 -4.76 24.67
C PRO A 122 -14.16 -4.90 24.49
N ARG A 123 -13.55 -6.05 24.84
CA ARG A 123 -12.10 -6.27 24.61
C ARG A 123 -11.79 -6.65 23.17
N THR A 124 -12.68 -7.41 22.53
CA THR A 124 -12.51 -7.79 21.12
C THR A 124 -12.79 -6.63 20.16
N GLU A 125 -13.72 -5.73 20.49
CA GLU A 125 -14.10 -4.60 19.65
C GLU A 125 -12.94 -3.59 19.47
N LEU A 126 -12.28 -3.25 20.58
CA LEU A 126 -11.15 -2.31 20.59
C LEU A 126 -9.93 -2.90 19.87
N ASP A 127 -9.71 -4.21 19.97
CA ASP A 127 -8.64 -4.92 19.25
C ASP A 127 -8.94 -5.04 17.74
N LEU A 128 -10.21 -5.24 17.36
CA LEU A 128 -10.60 -5.35 15.95
C LEU A 128 -10.50 -4.01 15.21
N GLU A 129 -10.96 -2.92 15.83
CA GLU A 129 -10.81 -1.58 15.27
C GLU A 129 -9.34 -1.16 15.18
N THR A 130 -8.55 -1.48 16.20
CA THR A 130 -7.10 -1.20 16.22
C THR A 130 -6.37 -2.01 15.15
N THR A 131 -6.71 -3.27 14.96
CA THR A 131 -6.12 -4.11 13.90
C THR A 131 -6.53 -3.66 12.50
N SER A 132 -7.80 -3.29 12.28
CA SER A 132 -8.28 -2.69 11.02
C SER A 132 -7.49 -1.42 10.67
N ARG A 133 -7.37 -0.46 11.60
CA ARG A 133 -6.58 0.76 11.37
C ARG A 133 -5.12 0.46 11.06
N ARG A 134 -4.52 -0.52 11.73
CA ARG A 134 -3.13 -0.92 11.48
C ARG A 134 -2.97 -1.52 10.09
N LEU A 135 -3.89 -2.37 9.64
CA LEU A 135 -3.87 -2.92 8.28
C LEU A 135 -3.99 -1.84 7.22
N LEU A 136 -4.91 -0.89 7.38
CA LEU A 136 -5.06 0.25 6.46
C LEU A 136 -3.81 1.15 6.42
N THR A 137 -3.15 1.32 7.56
CA THR A 137 -1.90 2.09 7.65
C THR A 137 -0.76 1.37 6.92
N ILE A 138 -0.64 0.05 7.13
CA ILE A 138 0.35 -0.79 6.45
C ILE A 138 0.12 -0.76 4.93
N GLU A 139 -1.13 -0.83 4.48
CA GLU A 139 -1.50 -0.69 3.07
C GLU A 139 -1.04 0.65 2.49
N ALA A 140 -1.36 1.76 3.19
CA ALA A 140 -0.99 3.11 2.76
C ALA A 140 0.53 3.36 2.75
N GLU A 141 1.30 2.66 3.58
CA GLU A 141 2.75 2.80 3.67
C GLU A 141 3.51 1.89 2.69
N LEU A 142 2.94 0.74 2.31
CA LEU A 142 3.63 -0.24 1.46
C LEU A 142 3.81 0.27 0.03
N GLU A 143 2.80 0.91 -0.53
CA GLU A 143 2.82 1.41 -1.91
C GLU A 143 3.90 2.48 -2.16
N PRO A 144 4.03 3.55 -1.35
CA PRO A 144 5.13 4.52 -1.50
C PRO A 144 6.51 3.90 -1.20
N ALA A 145 6.59 2.93 -0.28
CA ALA A 145 7.82 2.21 -0.02
C ALA A 145 8.28 1.40 -1.24
N LEU A 146 7.35 0.76 -1.96
CA LEU A 146 7.65 0.05 -3.20
C LEU A 146 8.15 0.97 -4.29
N GLU A 147 7.50 2.13 -4.46
CA GLU A 147 7.92 3.09 -5.47
C GLU A 147 9.33 3.62 -5.19
N THR A 148 9.65 3.82 -3.92
CA THR A 148 11.00 4.17 -3.48
C THR A 148 12.03 3.07 -3.80
N ILE A 149 11.67 1.80 -3.57
CA ILE A 149 12.54 0.66 -3.90
C ILE A 149 12.76 0.57 -5.41
N ARG A 150 11.70 0.77 -6.22
CA ARG A 150 11.80 0.80 -7.69
C ARG A 150 12.76 1.88 -8.17
N ALA A 151 12.56 3.12 -7.71
CA ALA A 151 13.44 4.24 -8.07
C ALA A 151 14.91 3.95 -7.75
N LYS A 152 15.19 3.38 -6.56
CA LYS A 152 16.55 2.99 -6.18
C LYS A 152 17.10 1.83 -7.03
N SER A 153 16.28 0.83 -7.35
CA SER A 153 16.70 -0.29 -8.18
C SER A 153 17.03 0.12 -9.61
N ALA A 154 16.26 1.05 -10.18
CA ALA A 154 16.55 1.65 -11.49
C ALA A 154 17.87 2.43 -11.46
N GLY A 155 18.10 3.24 -10.41
CA GLY A 155 19.36 3.95 -10.21
C GLY A 155 20.57 3.01 -10.06
N PHE A 156 20.42 1.86 -9.40
CA PHE A 156 21.47 0.83 -9.37
C PHE A 156 21.73 0.25 -10.75
N GLY A 157 20.69 -0.03 -11.55
CA GLY A 157 20.84 -0.49 -12.93
C GLY A 157 21.68 0.47 -13.76
N GLU A 158 21.34 1.76 -13.75
CA GLU A 158 22.13 2.79 -14.44
C GLU A 158 23.58 2.86 -13.93
N GLY A 159 23.80 2.72 -12.62
CA GLY A 159 25.13 2.67 -12.03
C GLY A 159 25.95 1.48 -12.52
N PHE A 160 25.35 0.28 -12.59
CA PHE A 160 26.02 -0.92 -13.10
C PHE A 160 26.35 -0.80 -14.59
N GLU A 161 25.45 -0.23 -15.39
CA GLU A 161 25.73 0.03 -16.81
C GLU A 161 26.91 0.99 -16.97
N ARG A 162 26.96 2.09 -16.19
CA ARG A 162 28.12 3.01 -16.20
C ARG A 162 29.43 2.33 -15.77
N ILE A 163 29.40 1.50 -14.73
CA ILE A 163 30.59 0.75 -14.27
C ILE A 163 31.06 -0.21 -15.37
N ARG A 164 30.13 -0.92 -16.02
CA ARG A 164 30.44 -1.81 -17.14
C ARG A 164 31.07 -1.04 -18.30
N ASP A 165 30.51 0.09 -18.67
CA ASP A 165 31.02 0.91 -19.78
C ASP A 165 32.43 1.47 -19.45
N LEU A 166 32.66 1.89 -18.20
CA LEU A 166 33.99 2.28 -17.71
C LEU A 166 34.99 1.12 -17.73
N LEU A 167 34.58 -0.08 -17.35
CA LEU A 167 35.41 -1.29 -17.39
C LEU A 167 35.77 -1.68 -18.83
N GLN A 168 34.82 -1.58 -19.77
CA GLN A 168 35.07 -1.83 -21.19
C GLN A 168 36.05 -0.81 -21.77
N LEU A 169 35.90 0.47 -21.43
CA LEU A 169 36.83 1.53 -21.83
C LEU A 169 38.24 1.28 -21.26
N ALA A 170 38.33 0.95 -19.97
CA ALA A 170 39.59 0.63 -19.32
C ALA A 170 40.28 -0.62 -19.92
N ALA A 171 39.50 -1.62 -20.38
CA ALA A 171 40.04 -2.79 -21.06
C ALA A 171 40.51 -2.51 -22.49
N ALA A 172 39.91 -1.52 -23.18
CA ALA A 172 40.28 -1.11 -24.53
C ALA A 172 41.50 -0.17 -24.58
N MET A 173 41.85 0.47 -23.46
CA MET A 173 42.93 1.45 -23.39
C MET A 173 44.35 0.85 -23.54
N PRO A 174 44.70 -0.30 -22.93
CA PRO A 174 46.02 -0.92 -23.09
C PRO A 174 46.41 -1.28 -24.53
N PRO A 175 45.56 -1.92 -25.37
CA PRO A 175 45.94 -2.21 -26.76
C PRO A 175 46.08 -0.94 -27.59
N ALA A 176 45.29 0.11 -27.34
CA ALA A 176 45.42 1.40 -28.05
C ALA A 176 46.75 2.10 -27.71
N ILE A 177 47.10 2.19 -26.43
CA ILE A 177 48.39 2.75 -26.00
C ILE A 177 49.57 1.92 -26.52
N THR A 178 49.43 0.60 -26.56
CA THR A 178 50.47 -0.29 -27.08
C THR A 178 50.66 -0.10 -28.59
N ALA A 179 49.55 -0.02 -29.35
CA ALA A 179 49.59 0.22 -30.78
C ALA A 179 50.20 1.58 -31.12
N GLU A 180 49.86 2.63 -30.37
CA GLU A 180 50.39 3.97 -30.58
C GLU A 180 51.87 4.08 -30.18
N ARG A 181 52.27 3.43 -29.08
CA ARG A 181 53.68 3.27 -28.73
C ARG A 181 54.47 2.53 -29.82
N ASP A 182 53.91 1.47 -30.39
CA ASP A 182 54.58 0.67 -31.42
C ASP A 182 54.66 1.44 -32.75
N ALA A 183 53.65 2.25 -33.09
CA ALA A 183 53.69 3.18 -34.21
C ALA A 183 54.77 4.27 -34.00
N LEU A 184 54.88 4.80 -32.78
CA LEU A 184 55.89 5.80 -32.45
C LEU A 184 57.31 5.22 -32.50
N LYS A 185 57.49 3.97 -32.07
CA LYS A 185 58.75 3.23 -32.23
C LYS A 185 59.10 3.00 -33.69
N ALA A 186 58.15 2.59 -34.52
CA ALA A 186 58.38 2.40 -35.95
C ALA A 186 58.81 3.70 -36.67
N LEU A 187 58.23 4.84 -36.28
CA LEU A 187 58.67 6.16 -36.75
C LEU A 187 60.09 6.50 -36.29
N LEU A 188 60.43 6.19 -35.04
CA LEU A 188 61.77 6.42 -34.49
C LEU A 188 62.83 5.53 -35.18
N ASP A 189 62.52 4.24 -35.37
CA ASP A 189 63.38 3.30 -36.08
C ASP A 189 63.57 3.71 -37.55
N GLY A 190 62.54 4.31 -38.17
CA GLY A 190 62.63 4.90 -39.51
C GLY A 190 63.53 6.15 -39.58
N LEU A 191 63.70 6.87 -38.48
CA LEU A 191 64.63 8.00 -38.34
C LEU A 191 66.07 7.53 -38.04
N GLU A 192 66.24 6.38 -37.39
CA GLU A 192 67.55 5.75 -37.14
C GLU A 192 68.07 4.89 -38.32
N ALA A 193 67.32 4.80 -39.42
CA ALA A 193 67.84 4.20 -40.65
C ALA A 193 69.18 4.87 -41.00
N PRO A 194 70.26 4.10 -41.19
CA PRO A 194 71.58 4.68 -41.38
C PRO A 194 71.52 5.52 -42.65
N VAL A 195 71.65 6.84 -42.51
CA VAL A 195 72.07 7.69 -43.62
C VAL A 195 73.45 7.18 -43.97
N GLY A 196 73.49 6.26 -44.94
CA GLY A 196 74.69 5.57 -45.32
C GLY A 196 75.73 6.62 -45.69
N SER A 197 76.94 6.49 -45.16
CA SER A 197 78.06 7.36 -45.54
C SER A 197 78.33 7.35 -47.06
N ALA A 198 77.78 6.38 -47.79
CA ALA A 198 77.74 6.33 -49.25
C ALA A 198 76.84 7.41 -49.86
N ASP A 199 75.68 7.70 -49.28
CA ASP A 199 74.70 8.67 -49.81
C ASP A 199 75.19 10.11 -49.61
N LEU A 200 75.88 10.40 -48.50
CA LEU A 200 76.54 11.70 -48.27
C LEU A 200 77.77 11.91 -49.15
N SER A 201 78.52 10.85 -49.45
CA SER A 201 79.63 10.88 -50.41
C SER A 201 79.13 11.18 -51.82
N GLU A 202 78.06 10.50 -52.24
CA GLU A 202 77.44 10.69 -53.56
C GLU A 202 76.75 12.06 -53.69
N LEU A 203 76.16 12.59 -52.61
CA LEU A 203 75.66 13.96 -52.56
C LEU A 203 76.81 14.99 -52.64
N SER A 204 77.95 14.71 -52.00
CA SER A 204 79.12 15.60 -52.05
C SER A 204 79.82 15.60 -53.42
N GLU A 205 79.77 14.49 -54.16
CA GLU A 205 80.30 14.40 -55.52
C GLU A 205 79.39 15.07 -56.54
N ARG A 206 78.07 15.03 -56.34
CA ARG A 206 77.09 15.70 -57.22
C ARG A 206 76.97 17.21 -56.94
N TYR A 207 77.37 17.68 -55.76
CA TYR A 207 77.32 19.08 -55.37
C TYR A 207 78.67 19.76 -55.61
N THR A 208 78.90 20.22 -56.84
CA THR A 208 80.09 21.00 -57.19
C THR A 208 79.75 22.49 -57.26
N MET A 209 80.73 23.38 -57.10
CA MET A 209 80.52 24.84 -57.29
C MET A 209 79.92 25.22 -58.66
N GLN A 210 79.91 24.29 -59.64
CA GLN A 210 79.20 24.44 -60.91
C GLN A 210 77.67 24.21 -60.80
N SER A 211 77.19 23.33 -59.92
CA SER A 211 75.74 23.16 -59.68
C SER A 211 75.15 24.35 -58.93
N GLU A 212 75.92 24.97 -58.02
CA GLU A 212 75.51 26.20 -57.33
C GLU A 212 75.41 27.39 -58.31
N ARG A 213 76.38 27.54 -59.24
CA ARG A 213 76.31 28.54 -60.32
C ARG A 213 75.13 28.31 -61.28
N ALA A 214 74.75 27.05 -61.54
CA ALA A 214 73.62 26.72 -62.40
C ALA A 214 72.27 27.11 -61.77
N VAL A 215 72.09 26.89 -60.46
CA VAL A 215 70.88 27.31 -59.73
C VAL A 215 70.75 28.84 -59.69
N HIS A 216 71.85 29.55 -59.41
CA HIS A 216 71.84 31.02 -59.45
C HIS A 216 71.59 31.57 -60.86
N ALA A 217 72.17 30.98 -61.92
CA ALA A 217 71.92 31.39 -63.31
C ALA A 217 70.46 31.12 -63.77
N GLN A 218 69.78 30.15 -63.17
CA GLN A 218 68.39 29.81 -63.47
C GLN A 218 67.40 30.72 -62.73
N GLN A 219 67.78 31.25 -61.56
CA GLN A 219 67.00 32.23 -60.79
C GLN A 219 67.18 33.67 -61.31
N ASP A 220 68.34 34.05 -61.84
CA ASP A 220 68.58 35.38 -62.42
C ASP A 220 67.93 35.60 -63.80
N ALA A 221 67.38 34.54 -64.43
CA ALA A 221 66.72 34.59 -65.73
C ALA A 221 65.17 34.66 -65.69
N GLN A 222 64.55 34.77 -64.51
CA GLN A 222 63.10 35.00 -64.38
C GLN A 222 62.79 36.44 -63.91
N PRO A 223 62.14 37.28 -64.73
CA PRO A 223 61.77 38.63 -64.35
C PRO A 223 60.64 38.64 -63.31
N SER A 224 60.90 39.38 -62.23
CA SER A 224 59.95 39.85 -61.22
C SER A 224 58.70 40.50 -61.85
N ALA A 225 57.52 39.97 -61.51
CA ALA A 225 56.27 40.72 -61.53
C ALA A 225 55.58 40.53 -60.18
N ALA A 226 55.51 41.64 -59.45
CA ALA A 226 54.95 41.79 -58.13
C ALA A 226 53.42 41.59 -58.10
N ALA A 227 52.92 41.03 -57.00
CA ALA A 227 51.66 41.44 -56.40
C ALA A 227 51.68 41.03 -54.91
N PHE A 228 51.95 42.03 -54.07
CA PHE A 228 51.58 42.05 -52.66
C PHE A 228 50.05 42.21 -52.57
N ASP A 229 49.40 41.36 -51.79
CA ASP A 229 48.12 41.62 -51.10
C ASP A 229 48.02 40.52 -50.02
N ASP A 230 48.52 40.75 -48.81
CA ASP A 230 47.84 41.40 -47.69
C ASP A 230 46.55 40.66 -47.26
N GLU A 231 46.73 39.49 -46.63
CA GLU A 231 45.67 38.82 -45.87
C GLU A 231 46.25 38.24 -44.56
N LEU A 232 46.74 39.14 -43.71
CA LEU A 232 47.01 38.86 -42.30
C LEU A 232 45.92 39.52 -41.45
N GLY A 233 44.93 38.72 -41.03
CA GLY A 233 44.07 39.14 -39.93
C GLY A 233 42.75 38.40 -39.85
N LEU A 234 42.71 37.43 -38.93
CA LEU A 234 41.58 37.02 -38.08
C LEU A 234 41.34 35.52 -38.14
N ASN A 235 41.87 34.80 -37.13
CA ASN A 235 41.11 33.91 -36.25
C ASN A 235 42.09 33.18 -35.31
N VAL A 236 42.35 33.79 -34.15
CA VAL A 236 42.83 33.11 -32.95
C VAL A 236 41.71 33.22 -31.92
N GLU A 237 41.20 32.08 -31.47
CA GLU A 237 40.33 31.95 -30.29
C GLU A 237 41.11 32.32 -29.02
N LEU A 238 40.48 33.02 -28.07
CA LEU A 238 40.76 32.88 -26.64
C LEU A 238 39.68 33.59 -25.80
N PHE A 239 38.87 32.75 -25.14
CA PHE A 239 37.95 32.91 -23.99
C PHE A 239 36.50 32.52 -24.27
#